data_AF-A0A7C3GDL7-F1
#
_entry.id   AF-A0A7C3GDL7-F1
#
_cell.length_a   1.000
_cell.length_b   1.000
_cell.length_c   1.000
_cell.angle_alpha   90.00
_cell.angle_beta   90.00
_cell.angle_gamma   90.00
#
_symmetry.space_group_name_H-M   'P 1'
#
loop_
_entity.id
_entity.type
_entity.pdbx_description
1 polymer ?
#
loop_
_entity_poly.entity_id
_entity_poly.type
_entity_poly.pdbx_seq_one_letter_code
_entity_poly.pdbx_strand_id
1 'polypeptide(L)'
;MACIIAALAEGFLHYFPWRLLLGRDLPRPAAYVLGVLAFAAPYGVWLWRRDPMAAMALAAVVAVAGAAVVGLYALDWVLDAARARKEAEAREQVIRAAVLDEQA
;
A
#
# COMPACT_ATOMS: atom_id res chain seq x y z
N MET A 1 -18.01 8.02 20.02
CA MET A 1 -16.69 7.97 20.69
C MET A 1 -15.78 6.88 20.12
N ALA A 2 -16.26 5.64 20.00
CA ALA A 2 -15.47 4.52 19.44
C ALA A 2 -14.92 4.77 18.02
N CYS A 3 -15.70 5.35 17.11
CA CYS A 3 -15.25 5.62 15.73
C CYS A 3 -14.10 6.65 15.67
N ILE A 4 -14.09 7.64 16.58
CA ILE A 4 -13.04 8.66 16.64
C ILE A 4 -11.74 8.02 17.15
N ILE A 5 -11.83 7.16 18.17
CA ILE A 5 -10.68 6.43 18.70
C ILE A 5 -10.11 5.48 17.64
N ALA A 6 -10.97 4.79 16.88
CA ALA A 6 -10.55 3.92 15.78
C ALA A 6 -9.82 4.72 14.68
N ALA A 7 -10.39 5.86 14.24
CA ALA A 7 -9.77 6.71 13.22
C ALA A 7 -8.43 7.29 13.68
N LEU A 8 -8.32 7.69 14.95
CA LEU A 8 -7.06 8.20 15.52
C LEU A 8 -6.01 7.08 15.65
N ALA A 9 -6.41 5.87 16.07
CA ALA A 9 -5.51 4.73 16.17
C ALA A 9 -5.02 4.27 14.79
N GLU A 10 -5.91 4.22 13.80
CA GLU A 10 -5.59 3.86 12.41
C GLU A 10 -4.65 4.89 11.78
N GLY A 11 -4.96 6.18 11.95
CA GLY A 11 -4.09 7.27 11.53
C GLY A 11 -2.72 7.21 12.20
N PHE A 12 -2.67 6.99 13.52
CA PHE A 12 -1.40 6.86 14.24
C PHE A 12 -0.56 5.70 13.70
N LEU A 13 -1.14 4.51 13.48
CA LEU A 13 -0.37 3.38 12.95
C LEU A 13 0.10 3.58 11.51
N HIS A 14 -0.65 4.33 10.70
CA HIS A 14 -0.23 4.69 9.34
C HIS A 14 1.00 5.60 9.32
N TYR A 15 1.10 6.51 10.28
CA TYR A 15 2.21 7.46 10.39
C TYR A 15 3.23 7.08 11.46
N PHE A 16 3.07 5.92 12.09
CA PHE A 16 3.97 5.47 13.14
C PHE A 16 5.37 5.30 12.55
N PRO A 17 6.44 5.80 13.22
CA PRO A 17 7.81 5.68 12.72
C PRO A 17 8.33 4.25 12.94
N TRP A 18 7.82 3.30 12.14
CA TRP A 18 8.14 1.87 12.23
C TRP A 18 9.64 1.56 12.19
N ARG A 19 10.44 2.42 11.56
CA ARG A 19 11.91 2.34 11.56
C ARG A 19 12.52 2.39 12.96
N LEU A 20 11.96 3.17 13.88
CA LEU A 20 12.44 3.24 15.26
C LEU A 20 12.24 1.92 16.02
N LEU A 21 11.20 1.16 15.67
CA LEU A 21 10.86 -0.10 16.33
C LEU A 21 11.53 -1.29 15.67
N LEU A 22 11.55 -1.34 14.34
CA LEU A 22 11.99 -2.51 13.56
C LEU A 22 13.43 -2.39 13.04
N GLY A 23 14.09 -1.23 13.24
CA GLY A 23 15.44 -0.95 12.77
C GLY A 23 15.58 -0.85 11.25
N ARG A 24 14.48 -0.95 10.50
CA ARG A 24 14.43 -0.89 9.04
C ARG A 24 13.17 -0.19 8.56
N ASP A 25 13.23 0.37 7.36
CA ASP A 25 12.06 0.94 6.71
C ASP A 25 11.12 -0.18 6.26
N LEU A 26 9.84 -0.02 6.57
CA LEU A 26 8.80 -0.93 6.14
C LEU A 26 8.24 -0.45 4.79
N PRO A 27 8.08 -1.33 3.80
CA PRO A 27 7.33 -0.97 2.60
C PRO A 27 5.92 -0.53 3.01
N ARG A 28 5.42 0.54 2.41
CA ARG A 28 4.12 1.14 2.78
C ARG A 28 2.96 0.13 2.86
N PRO A 29 2.83 -0.86 1.95
CA PRO A 29 1.80 -1.89 2.08
C PRO A 29 1.92 -2.71 3.37
N ALA A 30 3.13 -3.01 3.81
CA ALA A 30 3.35 -3.76 5.06
C ALA A 30 2.99 -2.90 6.29
N ALA A 31 3.27 -1.60 6.26
CA ALA A 31 2.87 -0.69 7.32
C ALA A 31 1.34 -0.54 7.41
N TYR A 32 0.68 -0.46 6.25
CA TYR A 32 -0.78 -0.48 6.14
C TYR A 32 -1.37 -1.76 6.75
N VAL A 33 -0.87 -2.93 6.35
CA VAL A 33 -1.35 -4.22 6.86
C VAL A 33 -1.17 -4.34 8.37
N LEU A 34 -0.02 -3.94 8.93
CA LEU A 34 0.18 -3.90 10.37
C LEU A 34 -0.80 -2.96 11.07
N GLY A 35 -1.04 -1.78 10.47
CA GLY A 35 -2.03 -0.80 10.91
C GLY A 35 -3.42 -1.40 11.09
N VAL A 36 -3.92 -1.97 10.01
CA VAL A 36 -5.25 -2.56 9.96
C VAL A 36 -5.35 -3.78 10.87
N LEU A 37 -4.37 -4.68 10.88
CA LEU A 37 -4.41 -5.89 11.70
C LEU A 37 -4.34 -5.60 13.20
N ALA A 38 -3.57 -4.61 13.63
CA ALA A 38 -3.46 -4.24 15.05
C ALA A 38 -4.80 -3.80 15.64
N PHE A 39 -5.73 -3.29 14.82
CA PHE A 39 -7.08 -2.92 15.25
C PHE A 39 -8.11 -3.99 14.93
N ALA A 40 -8.15 -4.46 13.69
CA ALA A 40 -9.17 -5.38 13.19
C ALA A 40 -9.09 -6.76 13.86
N ALA A 41 -7.91 -7.27 14.18
CA ALA A 41 -7.76 -8.59 14.80
C ALA A 41 -8.31 -8.64 16.25
N PRO A 42 -7.89 -7.79 17.19
CA PRO A 42 -8.43 -7.84 18.56
C PRO A 42 -9.92 -7.47 18.60
N TYR A 43 -10.35 -6.49 17.80
CA TYR A 43 -11.76 -6.12 17.71
C TYR A 43 -12.59 -7.26 17.10
N GLY A 44 -12.08 -7.90 16.05
CA GLY A 44 -12.72 -9.07 15.43
C GLY A 44 -12.87 -10.24 16.40
N VAL A 45 -11.87 -10.54 17.23
CA VAL A 45 -11.96 -11.59 18.28
C VAL A 45 -13.01 -11.23 19.33
N TRP A 46 -13.05 -9.97 19.76
CA TRP A 46 -14.07 -9.49 20.71
C TRP A 46 -15.48 -9.59 20.13
N LEU A 47 -15.62 -9.26 18.84
CA LEU A 47 -16.88 -9.27 18.10
C LEU A 47 -17.34 -10.70 17.83
N TRP A 48 -16.44 -11.62 17.50
CA TRP A 48 -16.75 -13.03 17.26
C TRP A 48 -17.48 -13.70 18.43
N ARG A 49 -17.17 -13.29 19.67
CA ARG A 49 -17.82 -13.82 20.88
C ARG A 49 -19.21 -13.23 21.15
N ARG A 50 -19.59 -12.13 20.49
CA ARG A 50 -20.84 -11.40 20.72
C ARG A 50 -21.79 -11.46 19.54
N ASP A 51 -21.24 -11.27 18.35
CA ASP A 51 -21.94 -11.26 17.07
C ASP A 51 -20.98 -11.78 15.98
N PRO A 52 -21.01 -13.09 15.70
CA PRO A 52 -20.20 -13.71 14.65
C PRO A 52 -20.48 -13.13 13.25
N MET A 53 -21.72 -12.70 12.97
CA MET A 53 -22.06 -12.13 11.66
C MET A 53 -21.39 -10.76 11.48
N ALA A 54 -21.41 -9.91 12.52
CA ALA A 54 -20.68 -8.65 12.49
C ALA A 54 -19.16 -8.84 12.37
N ALA A 55 -18.61 -9.88 13.01
CA ALA A 55 -17.20 -10.24 12.87
C ALA A 55 -16.83 -10.71 11.46
N MET A 56 -17.68 -11.51 10.82
CA MET A 56 -17.53 -11.91 9.42
C MET A 56 -17.63 -10.71 8.47
N ALA A 57 -18.57 -9.80 8.72
CA ALA A 57 -18.72 -8.57 7.93
C ALA A 57 -17.47 -7.68 8.05
N LEU A 58 -16.93 -7.50 9.27
CA LEU A 58 -15.68 -6.77 9.49
C LEU A 58 -14.51 -7.42 8.73
N ALA A 59 -14.38 -8.75 8.82
CA ALA A 59 -13.33 -9.48 8.11
C ALA A 59 -13.44 -9.32 6.59
N ALA A 60 -14.66 -9.39 6.03
CA ALA A 60 -14.91 -9.18 4.61
C ALA A 60 -14.53 -7.76 4.16
N VAL A 61 -14.93 -6.73 4.91
CA VAL A 61 -14.58 -5.33 4.61
C VAL A 61 -13.06 -5.13 4.64
N VAL A 62 -12.38 -5.65 5.66
CA VAL A 62 -10.91 -5.57 5.78
C VAL A 62 -10.21 -6.28 4.63
N ALA A 63 -10.69 -7.47 4.24
CA ALA A 63 -10.13 -8.23 3.12
C ALA A 63 -10.28 -7.48 1.78
N VAL A 64 -11.47 -6.93 1.51
CA VAL A 64 -11.74 -6.18 0.27
C VAL A 64 -10.92 -4.89 0.22
N ALA A 65 -10.88 -4.14 1.32
CA ALA A 65 -10.05 -2.92 1.40
C ALA A 65 -8.56 -3.23 1.22
N GLY A 66 -8.06 -4.27 1.89
CA GLY A 66 -6.68 -4.73 1.73
C GLY A 66 -6.34 -5.17 0.31
N ALA A 67 -7.23 -5.94 -0.33
CA ALA A 67 -7.07 -6.35 -1.72
C ALA A 67 -7.04 -5.15 -2.68
N ALA A 68 -7.90 -4.14 -2.46
CA ALA A 68 -7.90 -2.91 -3.25
C ALA A 68 -6.57 -2.15 -3.11
N VAL A 69 -6.04 -2.00 -1.88
CA VAL A 69 -4.76 -1.32 -1.63
C VAL A 69 -3.61 -2.07 -2.30
N VAL A 70 -3.52 -3.39 -2.15
CA VAL A 70 -2.49 -4.22 -2.81
C VAL A 70 -2.61 -4.12 -4.33
N GLY A 71 -3.84 -4.17 -4.86
CA GLY A 71 -4.10 -4.03 -6.29
C GLY A 71 -3.67 -2.68 -6.85
N LEU A 72 -3.94 -1.58 -6.14
CA LEU A 72 -3.48 -0.24 -6.52
C LEU A 72 -1.95 -0.14 -6.50
N TYR A 73 -1.28 -0.67 -5.47
CA TYR A 73 0.18 -0.69 -5.43
C TYR A 73 0.79 -1.51 -6.57
N ALA A 74 0.18 -2.65 -6.91
CA ALA A 74 0.62 -3.45 -8.04
C ALA A 74 0.42 -2.71 -9.37
N LEU A 75 -0.70 -2.00 -9.51
CA LEU A 75 -0.99 -1.17 -10.68
C LEU A 75 0.02 -0.02 -10.81
N ASP A 76 0.30 0.70 -9.72
CA ASP A 76 1.31 1.76 -9.69
C ASP A 76 2.68 1.24 -10.13
N TRP A 77 3.08 0.08 -9.62
CA TRP A 77 4.34 -0.56 -10.02
C TRP A 77 4.41 -0.89 -11.52
N VAL A 78 3.32 -1.40 -12.10
CA VAL A 78 3.23 -1.68 -13.54
C VAL A 78 3.28 -0.40 -14.35
N LEU A 79 2.58 0.65 -13.91
CA LEU A 79 2.56 1.95 -14.58
C LEU A 79 3.94 2.62 -14.55
N ASP A 80 4.64 2.55 -13.42
CA ASP A 80 5.99 3.09 -13.28
C ASP A 80 6.99 2.33 -14.16
N ALA A 81 6.90 1.01 -14.23
CA ALA A 81 7.72 0.19 -15.13
C ALA A 81 7.46 0.56 -16.61
N ALA A 82 6.18 0.76 -16.98
CA ALA A 82 5.82 1.16 -18.34
C ALA A 82 6.34 2.57 -18.69
N ARG A 83 6.30 3.52 -17.75
CA ARG A 83 6.87 4.87 -17.93
C ARG A 83 8.38 4.81 -18.09
N ALA A 84 9.08 4.08 -17.21
CA ALA A 84 10.53 3.93 -17.28
C ALA A 84 11.00 3.36 -18.63
N ARG A 85 10.24 2.40 -19.19
CA ARG A 85 10.51 1.87 -20.53
C ARG A 85 10.35 2.91 -21.63
N LYS A 86 9.26 3.69 -21.61
CA LYS A 86 9.05 4.77 -22.58
C LYS A 86 10.14 5.84 -22.51
N GLU A 87 10.59 6.18 -21.30
CA GLU A 87 11.70 7.12 -21.11
C GLU A 87 13.02 6.57 -21.65
N ALA A 88 13.30 5.28 -21.47
CA ALA A 88 14.48 4.64 -22.05
C ALA A 88 14.44 4.66 -23.59
N GLU A 89 13.31 4.28 -24.19
CA GLU A 89 13.12 4.31 -25.65
C GLU A 89 13.27 5.74 -26.21
N ALA A 90 12.72 6.75 -25.52
CA ALA A 90 12.89 8.15 -25.92
C ALA A 90 14.36 8.62 -25.85
N ARG A 91 15.11 8.21 -24.82
CA ARG A 91 16.54 8.53 -24.69
C ARG A 91 17.37 7.87 -25.80
N GLU A 92 17.08 6.61 -26.13
CA GLU A 92 17.76 5.90 -27.21
C GLU A 92 17.50 6.56 -28.57
N GLN A 93 16.28 7.03 -28.83
CA GLN A 93 15.96 7.75 -30.06
C GLN A 93 16.72 9.06 -30.19
N VAL A 94 16.84 9.83 -29.10
CA VAL A 94 17.62 11.07 -29.06
C VAL A 94 19.10 10.80 -29.32
N ILE A 95 19.68 9.80 -28.64
CA ILE A 95 21.08 9.41 -28.84
C ILE A 95 21.30 8.96 -30.30
N ARG A 96 20.41 8.11 -30.83
CA ARG A 96 20.51 7.62 -32.21
C ARG A 96 20.41 8.75 -33.24
N ALA A 97 19.52 9.72 -33.03
CA ALA A 97 19.40 10.89 -33.90
C ALA A 97 20.68 11.75 -33.87
N ALA A 98 21.24 12.00 -32.68
CA ALA A 98 22.49 12.76 -32.54
C ALA A 98 23.68 12.06 -33.23
N VAL A 99 23.80 10.72 -33.10
CA VAL A 99 24.86 9.95 -33.76
C VAL A 99 24.73 9.98 -35.28
N LEU A 100 23.51 9.96 -35.82
CA LEU A 100 23.29 10.03 -37.27
C LEU A 100 23.60 11.43 -37.83
N ASP A 101 23.35 12.49 -37.05
CA ASP A 101 23.67 13.88 -37.42
C ASP A 101 25.19 14.12 -37.46
N GLU A 102 25.96 13.54 -36.52
CA GLU A 102 27.44 13.63 -36.53
C GLU A 102 28.10 12.87 -37.71
N GLN A 103 27.36 11.96 -38.37
CA GLN A 103 27.88 11.17 -39.50
C GLN A 103 27.48 11.71 -40.88
N ALA A 104 26.66 12.76 -40.94
CA ALA A 104 26.20 13.41 -42.17
C ALA A 104 27.06 14.62 -42.55
#